data_AF-A0AA40T003-F1
#
_entry.id   AF-A0AA40T003-F1
#
_cell.length_a   1.000
_cell.length_b   1.000
_cell.length_c   1.000
_cell.angle_alpha   90.00
_cell.angle_beta   90.00
_cell.angle_gamma   90.00
#
_symmetry.space_group_name_H-M   'P 1'
#
loop_
_entity.id
_entity.type
_entity.pdbx_description
1 polymer ?
#
loop_
_entity_poly.entity_id
_entity_poly.type
_entity_poly.pdbx_seq_one_letter_code
_entity_poly.pdbx_strand_id
1 'polypeptide(L)'
;MHPLQVSIEQACNAERFNMTNLYQVALPLLSSDSRISQLIMPITAQLCSENYLRLASGAILRHVFLIELVKVPKIDSTKFRTRWFEQLNGDQRYCSFDECLEIAIDLISKLDQWLQTPEHRESLELFFRYPLLPYEAPIDYLAKPAISDKTTRIHRLGNVAWTYTQTILRTLKLRKFLTQGETSPDAKFFKLVLRDKITVKTYLTDRALTGNFKTNREKRWETHPHSVQFADRRTCMEIEYVLIEQLCTFDGFPATSRQALEREKVLFNTQIVFQCPITLIPMSFEKFEAELTTRTHGKSSFQVGHLNPLKLDDPASTTSGHTADNISWISDDGNRIQGSRSLDSIRKLLKQIADNYQKLKLH
;
A
#
# COMPACT_ATOMS: atom_id res chain seq x y z
N MET A 1 -7.78 7.00 34.19
CA MET A 1 -7.76 6.85 32.71
C MET A 1 -7.10 8.08 32.14
N HIS A 2 -6.12 7.93 31.23
CA HIS A 2 -5.33 9.05 30.72
C HIS A 2 -6.22 10.01 29.88
N PRO A 3 -6.12 11.35 30.02
CA PRO A 3 -6.99 12.28 29.27
C PRO A 3 -6.97 12.06 27.75
N LEU A 4 -5.77 11.86 27.17
CA LEU A 4 -5.61 11.52 25.75
C LEU A 4 -6.38 10.26 25.36
N GLN A 5 -6.33 9.20 26.18
CA GLN A 5 -7.05 7.95 25.92
C GLN A 5 -8.56 8.22 25.82
N VAL A 6 -9.11 8.94 26.80
CA VAL A 6 -10.54 9.28 26.85
C VAL A 6 -10.95 10.05 25.60
N SER A 7 -10.17 11.07 25.20
CA SER A 7 -10.48 11.87 24.00
C SER A 7 -10.44 11.05 22.71
N ILE A 8 -9.49 10.14 22.56
CA ILE A 8 -9.40 9.25 21.38
C ILE A 8 -10.61 8.31 21.35
N GLU A 9 -10.94 7.67 22.47
CA GLU A 9 -12.07 6.75 22.57
C GLU A 9 -13.40 7.44 22.26
N GLN A 10 -13.63 8.63 22.84
CA GLN A 10 -14.82 9.44 22.57
C GLN A 10 -14.94 9.79 21.08
N ALA A 11 -13.86 10.20 20.43
CA ALA A 11 -13.86 10.52 19.00
C ALA A 11 -14.14 9.28 18.13
N CYS A 12 -13.58 8.12 18.47
CA CYS A 12 -13.85 6.85 17.76
C CYS A 12 -15.28 6.33 17.95
N ASN A 13 -15.89 6.63 19.09
CA ASN A 13 -17.24 6.20 19.44
C ASN A 13 -18.34 7.17 18.99
N ALA A 14 -17.97 8.36 18.48
CA ALA A 14 -18.91 9.28 17.86
C ALA A 14 -19.70 8.60 16.72
N GLU A 15 -20.94 9.05 16.51
CA GLU A 15 -21.83 8.52 15.46
C GLU A 15 -21.14 8.56 14.08
N ARG A 16 -20.47 9.68 13.79
CA ARG A 16 -19.65 9.88 12.61
C ARG A 16 -18.22 10.22 13.05
N PHE A 17 -17.32 9.26 12.87
CA PHE A 17 -15.89 9.50 13.08
C PHE A 17 -15.38 10.56 12.12
N ASN A 18 -14.65 11.53 12.65
CA ASN A 18 -13.98 12.56 11.88
C ASN A 18 -12.56 12.73 12.41
N MET A 19 -11.56 12.43 11.57
CA MET A 19 -10.15 12.59 11.93
C MET A 19 -9.82 14.04 12.31
N THR A 20 -10.53 15.00 11.73
CA THR A 20 -10.37 16.42 12.03
C THR A 20 -10.68 16.72 13.49
N ASN A 21 -11.84 16.25 13.95
CA ASN A 21 -12.26 16.43 15.34
C ASN A 21 -11.33 15.70 16.30
N LEU A 22 -10.91 14.48 15.94
CA LEU A 22 -9.94 13.72 16.75
C LEU A 22 -8.65 14.52 16.96
N TYR A 23 -8.07 15.08 15.89
CA TYR A 23 -6.81 15.80 16.06
C TYR A 23 -6.96 17.03 16.95
N GLN A 24 -8.09 17.74 16.87
CA GLN A 24 -8.30 18.98 17.63
C GLN A 24 -8.27 18.71 19.13
N VAL A 25 -8.78 17.56 19.55
CA VAL A 25 -8.84 17.18 20.96
C VAL A 25 -7.61 16.40 21.42
N ALA A 26 -7.05 15.53 20.57
CA ALA A 26 -5.96 14.62 20.95
C ALA A 26 -4.58 15.28 20.84
N LEU A 27 -4.33 16.09 19.82
CA LEU A 27 -3.00 16.65 19.58
C LEU A 27 -2.50 17.57 20.70
N PRO A 28 -3.30 18.46 21.29
CA PRO A 28 -2.84 19.28 22.42
C PRO A 28 -2.42 18.42 23.61
N LEU A 29 -3.18 17.36 23.90
CA LEU A 29 -2.89 16.43 24.99
C LEU A 29 -1.61 15.63 24.72
N LEU A 30 -1.44 15.11 23.51
CA LEU A 30 -0.21 14.43 23.10
C LEU A 30 1.01 15.36 23.17
N SER A 31 0.86 16.60 22.69
CA SER A 31 1.93 17.60 22.68
C SER A 31 2.29 18.12 24.07
N SER A 32 1.40 17.94 25.06
CA SER A 32 1.65 18.31 26.45
C SER A 32 2.48 17.28 27.23
N ASP A 33 2.70 16.08 26.69
CA ASP A 33 3.63 15.12 27.28
C ASP A 33 5.03 15.74 27.34
N SER A 34 5.66 15.73 28.52
CA SER A 34 6.95 16.39 28.74
C SER A 34 8.05 15.85 27.81
N ARG A 35 7.97 14.58 27.44
CA ARG A 35 8.92 13.91 26.54
C ARG A 35 8.73 14.35 25.09
N ILE A 36 7.51 14.69 24.70
CA ILE A 36 7.19 15.17 23.34
C ILE A 36 7.43 16.67 23.23
N SER A 37 6.95 17.46 24.20
CA SER A 37 7.00 18.94 24.17
C SER A 37 8.41 19.49 23.91
N GLN A 38 9.43 18.86 24.50
CA GLN A 38 10.85 19.22 24.33
C GLN A 38 11.37 18.98 22.90
N LEU A 39 10.72 18.09 22.15
CA LEU A 39 11.13 17.68 20.79
C LEU A 39 10.42 18.49 19.69
N ILE A 40 9.33 19.19 20.01
CA ILE A 40 8.51 19.90 19.02
C ILE A 40 9.31 21.01 18.31
N MET A 41 10.06 21.81 19.08
CA MET A 41 10.79 22.95 18.51
C MET A 41 11.88 22.50 17.51
N PRO A 42 12.78 21.55 17.83
CA PRO A 42 13.74 21.03 16.86
C PRO A 42 13.09 20.49 15.58
N ILE A 43 12.02 19.69 15.73
CA ILE A 43 11.34 19.08 14.58
C ILE A 43 10.64 20.14 13.71
N THR A 44 9.98 21.12 14.32
CA THR A 44 9.29 22.19 13.57
C THR A 44 10.27 23.12 12.86
N ALA A 45 11.48 23.33 13.38
CA ALA A 45 12.54 24.04 12.68
C ALA A 45 12.96 23.32 11.38
N GLN A 46 12.90 21.99 11.36
CA GLN A 46 13.25 21.18 10.18
C GLN A 46 12.11 21.03 9.16
N LEU A 47 10.87 20.85 9.62
CA LEU A 47 9.73 20.54 8.75
C LEU A 47 8.83 21.73 8.43
N CYS A 48 8.95 22.83 9.18
CA CYS A 48 7.91 23.85 9.40
C CYS A 48 6.71 23.33 10.23
N SER A 49 6.00 24.26 10.86
CA SER A 49 4.86 23.95 11.73
C SER A 49 3.74 23.21 11.00
N GLU A 50 3.47 23.54 9.74
CA GLU A 50 2.40 22.90 8.97
C GLU A 50 2.66 21.41 8.73
N ASN A 51 3.87 21.05 8.30
CA ASN A 51 4.23 19.65 8.05
C ASN A 51 4.35 18.86 9.35
N TYR A 52 4.85 19.46 10.42
CA TYR A 52 4.81 18.84 11.75
C TYR A 52 3.38 18.53 12.16
N LEU A 53 2.44 19.47 11.99
CA LEU A 53 1.04 19.24 12.27
C LEU A 53 0.49 18.11 11.40
N ARG A 54 0.72 18.09 10.08
CA ARG A 54 0.28 16.98 9.21
C ARG A 54 0.80 15.61 9.70
N LEU A 55 2.05 15.56 10.15
CA LEU A 55 2.70 14.35 10.65
C LEU A 55 2.12 13.90 12.00
N ALA A 56 2.13 14.78 13.00
CA ALA A 56 1.68 14.47 14.35
C ALA A 56 0.16 14.25 14.42
N SER A 57 -0.61 15.17 13.82
CA SER A 57 -2.08 15.16 13.84
C SER A 57 -2.70 14.09 12.93
N GLY A 58 -2.04 13.80 11.81
CA GLY A 58 -2.51 12.88 10.80
C GLY A 58 -1.85 11.53 10.96
N ALA A 59 -0.57 11.43 10.58
CA ALA A 59 0.10 10.15 10.41
C ALA A 59 0.35 9.39 11.71
N ILE A 60 0.91 10.04 12.74
CA ILE A 60 1.23 9.38 14.03
C ILE A 60 -0.06 8.99 14.75
N LEU A 61 -0.99 9.93 14.95
CA LEU A 61 -2.26 9.61 15.60
C LEU A 61 -3.01 8.47 14.87
N ARG A 62 -3.06 8.51 13.54
CA ARG A 62 -3.72 7.48 12.72
C ARG A 62 -3.03 6.13 12.76
N HIS A 63 -1.70 6.08 12.72
CA HIS A 63 -0.98 4.82 12.61
C HIS A 63 -0.84 4.12 13.96
N VAL A 64 -0.55 4.92 15.00
CA VAL A 64 -0.22 4.44 16.34
C VAL A 64 -1.46 4.12 17.14
N PHE A 65 -2.41 5.05 17.27
CA PHE A 65 -3.54 4.85 18.18
C PHE A 65 -4.74 4.19 17.50
N LEU A 66 -4.85 4.32 16.18
CA LEU A 66 -6.00 3.84 15.42
C LEU A 66 -5.69 2.63 14.53
N ILE A 67 -6.75 1.91 14.22
CA ILE A 67 -6.81 0.83 13.23
C ILE A 67 -8.15 0.90 12.51
N GLU A 68 -8.15 0.61 11.22
CA GLU A 68 -9.35 0.56 10.39
C GLU A 68 -9.75 -0.89 10.17
N LEU A 69 -10.78 -1.32 10.90
CA LEU A 69 -11.25 -2.71 10.89
C LEU A 69 -12.45 -2.86 9.97
N VAL A 70 -12.51 -3.99 9.28
CA VAL A 70 -13.73 -4.43 8.59
C VAL A 70 -14.85 -4.66 9.62
N LYS A 71 -16.06 -4.16 9.33
CA LYS A 71 -17.22 -4.34 10.20
C LYS A 71 -17.66 -5.80 10.21
N VAL A 72 -17.61 -6.42 11.37
CA VAL A 72 -18.18 -7.74 11.63
C VAL A 72 -19.62 -7.61 12.19
N PRO A 73 -20.55 -8.53 11.85
CA PRO A 73 -20.37 -9.73 11.01
C PRO A 73 -20.61 -9.51 9.51
N LYS A 74 -21.09 -8.33 9.08
CA LYS A 74 -21.60 -8.08 7.71
C LYS A 74 -20.50 -7.96 6.64
N ILE A 75 -19.26 -7.63 7.01
CA ILE A 75 -18.08 -7.49 6.13
C ILE A 75 -18.38 -6.60 4.91
N ASP A 76 -19.06 -5.46 5.10
CA ASP A 76 -19.51 -4.57 4.02
C ASP A 76 -18.67 -3.30 3.86
N SER A 77 -18.04 -2.84 4.95
CA SER A 77 -17.30 -1.59 5.04
C SER A 77 -16.29 -1.65 6.18
N THR A 78 -15.41 -0.65 6.26
CA THR A 78 -14.46 -0.47 7.36
C THR A 78 -14.95 0.57 8.37
N LYS A 79 -14.37 0.58 9.58
CA LYS A 79 -14.55 1.66 10.56
C LYS A 79 -13.28 1.82 11.40
N PHE A 80 -12.92 3.07 11.70
CA PHE A 80 -11.86 3.38 12.65
C PHE A 80 -12.19 2.89 14.06
N ARG A 81 -11.19 2.33 14.73
CA ARG A 81 -11.18 1.89 16.13
C ARG A 81 -9.84 2.20 16.75
N THR A 82 -9.78 2.17 18.07
CA THR A 82 -8.52 2.19 18.81
C THR A 82 -7.81 0.85 18.72
N ARG A 83 -6.48 0.83 18.91
CA ARG A 83 -5.70 -0.41 18.95
C ARG A 83 -6.02 -1.32 20.13
N TRP A 84 -6.60 -0.78 21.19
CA TRP A 84 -7.05 -1.51 22.38
C TRP A 84 -8.55 -1.81 22.37
N PHE A 85 -9.19 -1.75 21.19
CA PHE A 85 -10.61 -2.07 21.06
C PHE A 85 -10.87 -3.54 21.38
N GLU A 86 -11.97 -3.84 22.10
CA GLU A 86 -12.25 -5.18 22.64
C GLU A 86 -12.27 -6.31 21.60
N GLN A 87 -12.65 -6.02 20.34
CA GLN A 87 -12.63 -7.02 19.26
C GLN A 87 -11.22 -7.51 18.91
N LEU A 88 -10.18 -6.79 19.35
CA LEU A 88 -8.78 -7.17 19.17
C LEU A 88 -8.24 -7.94 20.38
N ASN A 89 -9.03 -8.25 21.41
CA ASN A 89 -8.55 -9.04 22.53
C ASN A 89 -8.05 -10.42 22.04
N GLY A 90 -6.76 -10.71 22.27
CA GLY A 90 -6.09 -11.92 21.76
C GLY A 90 -5.66 -11.85 20.29
N ASP A 91 -5.86 -10.74 19.60
CA ASP A 91 -5.40 -10.50 18.22
C ASP A 91 -3.99 -9.88 18.23
N GLN A 92 -3.12 -10.29 17.30
CA GLN A 92 -1.76 -9.76 17.18
C GLN A 92 -1.70 -8.26 16.82
N ARG A 93 -2.82 -7.65 16.42
CA ARG A 93 -2.91 -6.22 16.12
C ARG A 93 -3.29 -5.37 17.34
N TYR A 94 -3.67 -5.99 18.45
CA TYR A 94 -3.94 -5.31 19.71
C TYR A 94 -2.72 -4.53 20.17
N CYS A 95 -2.94 -3.38 20.80
CA CYS A 95 -1.92 -2.67 21.55
C CYS A 95 -2.60 -1.83 22.61
N SER A 96 -2.12 -1.88 23.86
CA SER A 96 -2.68 -1.05 24.93
C SER A 96 -2.45 0.43 24.65
N PHE A 97 -3.25 1.29 25.28
CA PHE A 97 -3.06 2.74 25.18
C PHE A 97 -1.65 3.16 25.61
N ASP A 98 -1.16 2.65 26.75
CA ASP A 98 0.15 3.03 27.29
C ASP A 98 1.28 2.65 26.32
N GLU A 99 1.22 1.45 25.71
CA GLU A 99 2.23 1.05 24.71
C GLU A 99 2.10 1.86 23.41
N CYS A 100 0.88 2.23 22.99
CA CYS A 100 0.69 3.15 21.88
C CYS A 100 1.33 4.52 22.17
N LEU A 101 1.21 5.04 23.39
CA LEU A 101 1.84 6.30 23.78
C LEU A 101 3.37 6.19 23.70
N GLU A 102 3.96 5.11 24.20
CA GLU A 102 5.40 4.87 24.07
C GLU A 102 5.85 4.74 22.61
N ILE A 103 5.08 4.09 21.73
CA ILE A 103 5.36 4.03 20.29
C ILE A 103 5.35 5.44 19.68
N ALA A 104 4.37 6.29 20.03
CA ALA A 104 4.29 7.65 19.52
C ALA A 104 5.51 8.48 19.95
N ILE A 105 5.93 8.35 21.20
CA ILE A 105 7.12 9.03 21.75
C ILE A 105 8.39 8.54 21.05
N ASP A 106 8.54 7.22 20.87
CA ASP A 106 9.67 6.64 20.17
C ASP A 106 9.79 7.19 18.74
N LEU A 107 8.68 7.23 17.99
CA LEU A 107 8.65 7.82 16.65
C LEU A 107 9.04 9.29 16.66
N ILE A 108 8.47 10.11 17.56
CA ILE A 108 8.77 11.54 17.61
C ILE A 108 10.23 11.78 17.99
N SER A 109 10.76 11.04 18.98
CA SER A 109 12.14 11.16 19.45
C SER A 109 13.18 10.81 18.37
N LYS A 110 12.87 9.85 17.50
CA LYS A 110 13.77 9.44 16.40
C LYS A 110 13.62 10.30 15.15
N LEU A 111 12.57 11.12 15.04
CA LEU A 111 12.27 11.87 13.82
C LEU A 111 13.35 12.88 13.47
N ASP A 112 13.85 13.64 14.45
CA ASP A 112 14.88 14.66 14.22
C ASP A 112 16.14 14.07 13.58
N GLN A 113 16.64 12.95 14.15
CA GLN A 113 17.78 12.21 13.62
C GLN A 113 17.47 11.60 12.25
N TRP A 114 16.29 11.03 12.08
CA TRP A 114 15.89 10.42 10.81
C TRP A 114 15.84 11.43 9.65
N LEU A 115 15.47 12.69 9.93
CA LEU A 115 15.42 13.80 8.97
C LEU A 115 16.80 14.39 8.62
N GLN A 116 17.86 14.02 9.33
CA GLN A 116 19.22 14.46 8.99
C GLN A 116 19.71 13.85 7.66
N THR A 117 19.12 12.72 7.23
CA THR A 117 19.38 12.15 5.92
C THR A 117 18.55 12.87 4.84
N PRO A 118 19.17 13.51 3.82
CA PRO A 118 18.46 14.29 2.81
C PRO A 118 17.36 13.50 2.07
N GLU A 119 17.61 12.25 1.74
CA GLU A 119 16.67 11.39 1.02
C GLU A 119 15.44 11.05 1.88
N HIS A 120 15.61 10.93 3.20
CA HIS A 120 14.51 10.70 4.12
C HIS A 120 13.60 11.94 4.17
N ARG A 121 14.20 13.13 4.27
CA ARG A 121 13.48 14.40 4.21
C ARG A 121 12.72 14.55 2.88
N GLU A 122 13.39 14.31 1.76
CA GLU A 122 12.77 14.35 0.43
C GLU A 122 11.59 13.38 0.36
N SER A 123 11.74 12.15 0.85
CA SER A 123 10.66 11.16 0.85
C SER A 123 9.46 11.65 1.66
N LEU A 124 9.67 12.23 2.84
CA LEU A 124 8.59 12.74 3.68
C LEU A 124 7.86 13.92 3.03
N GLU A 125 8.59 14.86 2.43
CA GLU A 125 7.99 15.96 1.69
C GLU A 125 7.14 15.47 0.51
N LEU A 126 7.63 14.47 -0.22
CA LEU A 126 6.88 13.88 -1.32
C LEU A 126 5.63 13.13 -0.83
N PHE A 127 5.66 12.45 0.32
CA PHE A 127 4.46 11.88 0.93
C PHE A 127 3.39 12.94 1.19
N PHE A 128 3.78 14.12 1.69
CA PHE A 128 2.83 15.20 1.97
C PHE A 128 2.26 15.86 0.72
N ARG A 129 3.04 15.93 -0.36
CA ARG A 129 2.64 16.59 -1.61
C ARG A 129 1.91 15.66 -2.57
N TYR A 130 2.27 14.38 -2.59
CA TYR A 130 1.73 13.37 -3.52
C TYR A 130 1.20 12.13 -2.79
N PRO A 131 0.30 12.28 -1.80
CA PRO A 131 -0.29 11.14 -1.11
C PRO A 131 -1.28 10.41 -2.02
N LEU A 132 -1.29 9.07 -1.95
CA LEU A 132 -2.39 8.26 -2.51
C LEU A 132 -3.43 7.87 -1.47
N LEU A 133 -3.04 7.89 -0.21
CA LEU A 133 -3.90 7.53 0.92
C LEU A 133 -4.00 8.67 1.92
N PRO A 134 -5.14 8.80 2.63
CA PRO A 134 -5.22 9.73 3.75
C PRO A 134 -4.18 9.39 4.82
N TYR A 135 -3.51 10.43 5.31
CA TYR A 135 -2.54 10.38 6.41
C TYR A 135 -1.32 9.48 6.10
N GLU A 136 -0.88 9.49 4.85
CA GLU A 136 0.28 8.71 4.40
C GLU A 136 1.58 9.31 4.96
N ALA A 137 2.47 8.43 5.42
CA ALA A 137 3.79 8.78 5.94
C ALA A 137 4.68 7.52 5.88
N PRO A 138 6.02 7.69 5.97
CA PRO A 138 6.98 6.58 6.00
C PRO A 138 6.99 5.79 7.32
N ILE A 139 5.82 5.49 7.88
CA ILE A 139 5.65 4.67 9.09
C ILE A 139 5.15 3.29 8.69
N ASP A 140 5.86 2.26 9.12
CA ASP A 140 5.56 0.87 8.79
C ASP A 140 6.05 -0.09 9.89
N TYR A 141 5.70 -1.37 9.74
CA TYR A 141 6.21 -2.43 10.62
C TYR A 141 7.59 -2.93 10.16
N LEU A 142 8.52 -3.10 11.11
CA LEU A 142 9.87 -3.60 10.81
C LEU A 142 9.87 -5.09 10.46
N ALA A 143 9.08 -5.88 11.18
CA ALA A 143 8.94 -7.31 10.98
C ALA A 143 7.50 -7.80 11.13
N LYS A 144 7.13 -8.77 10.29
CA LYS A 144 5.90 -9.54 10.41
C LYS A 144 6.14 -10.76 11.30
N PRO A 145 5.23 -11.10 12.24
CA PRO A 145 5.31 -12.36 12.99
C PRO A 145 5.36 -13.57 12.06
N ALA A 146 6.16 -14.58 12.43
CA ALA A 146 6.20 -15.84 11.68
C ALA A 146 4.82 -16.51 11.74
N ILE A 147 4.45 -17.28 10.70
CA ILE A 147 3.12 -17.93 10.62
C ILE A 147 2.88 -18.90 11.79
N SER A 148 3.93 -19.48 12.35
CA SER A 148 3.89 -20.33 13.55
C SER A 148 3.74 -19.53 14.86
N ASP A 149 4.06 -18.24 14.86
CA ASP A 149 4.00 -17.38 16.04
C ASP A 149 2.64 -16.70 16.17
N LYS A 150 1.83 -17.20 17.10
CA LYS A 150 0.48 -16.68 17.39
C LYS A 150 0.45 -15.64 18.51
N THR A 151 1.59 -15.30 19.09
CA THR A 151 1.68 -14.55 20.34
C THR A 151 2.27 -13.15 20.14
N THR A 152 3.26 -13.03 19.26
CA THR A 152 3.92 -11.76 19.02
C THR A 152 2.99 -10.77 18.32
N ARG A 153 2.74 -9.63 18.97
CA ARG A 153 1.90 -8.57 18.41
C ARG A 153 2.64 -7.82 17.30
N ILE A 154 2.03 -7.60 16.14
CA ILE A 154 2.65 -6.80 15.07
C ILE A 154 2.73 -5.31 15.44
N HIS A 155 1.74 -4.79 16.16
CA HIS A 155 1.73 -3.42 16.65
C HIS A 155 2.28 -3.40 18.07
N ARG A 156 3.58 -3.09 18.21
CA ARG A 156 4.30 -3.07 19.49
C ARG A 156 5.48 -2.11 19.43
N LEU A 157 5.94 -1.67 20.61
CA LEU A 157 7.17 -0.87 20.70
C LEU A 157 8.35 -1.62 20.07
N GLY A 158 9.16 -0.91 19.30
CA GLY A 158 10.29 -1.47 18.56
C GLY A 158 9.93 -2.21 17.27
N ASN A 159 8.63 -2.38 16.94
CA ASN A 159 8.22 -2.91 15.63
C ASN A 159 7.54 -1.89 14.73
N VAL A 160 7.15 -0.71 15.24
CA VAL A 160 6.65 0.41 14.45
C VAL A 160 7.76 1.45 14.34
N ALA A 161 8.13 1.83 13.12
CA ALA A 161 9.28 2.73 12.90
C ALA A 161 9.14 3.61 11.66
N TRP A 162 9.97 4.64 11.59
CA TRP A 162 10.26 5.33 10.33
C TRP A 162 11.01 4.41 9.39
N THR A 163 10.58 4.38 8.13
CA THR A 163 11.14 3.49 7.12
C THR A 163 11.47 4.23 5.84
N TYR A 164 12.56 3.81 5.21
CA TYR A 164 13.00 4.36 3.95
C TYR A 164 13.60 3.24 3.11
N THR A 165 13.30 3.26 1.82
CA THR A 165 14.02 2.49 0.80
C THR A 165 14.18 3.37 -0.44
N GLN A 166 15.17 3.05 -1.27
CA GLN A 166 15.32 3.74 -2.56
C GLN A 166 14.07 3.56 -3.44
N THR A 167 13.41 2.39 -3.35
CA THR A 167 12.16 2.14 -4.08
C THR A 167 11.03 3.05 -3.61
N ILE A 168 10.89 3.32 -2.30
CA ILE A 168 9.90 4.31 -1.79
C ILE A 168 10.15 5.66 -2.44
N LEU A 169 11.40 6.14 -2.44
CA LEU A 169 11.72 7.44 -3.01
C LEU A 169 11.43 7.50 -4.51
N ARG A 170 11.80 6.46 -5.26
CA ARG A 170 11.50 6.36 -6.70
C ARG A 170 9.99 6.34 -6.96
N THR A 171 9.23 5.58 -6.17
CA THR A 171 7.76 5.52 -6.26
C THR A 171 7.15 6.91 -6.09
N LEU A 172 7.60 7.65 -5.08
CA LEU A 172 7.12 9.01 -4.83
C LEU A 172 7.52 9.99 -5.94
N LYS A 173 8.72 9.85 -6.51
CA LYS A 173 9.15 10.62 -7.69
C LYS A 173 8.31 10.29 -8.92
N LEU A 174 7.92 9.03 -9.13
CA LEU A 174 6.97 8.65 -10.17
C LEU A 174 5.61 9.32 -9.97
N ARG A 175 5.06 9.30 -8.75
CA ARG A 175 3.80 10.00 -8.46
C ARG A 175 3.89 11.48 -8.82
N LYS A 176 4.95 12.17 -8.41
CA LYS A 176 5.21 13.57 -8.77
C LYS A 176 5.22 13.74 -10.30
N PHE A 177 6.12 13.03 -10.99
CA PHE A 177 6.31 13.17 -12.43
C PHE A 177 5.01 12.92 -13.22
N LEU A 178 4.26 11.88 -12.85
CA LEU A 178 3.08 11.44 -13.58
C LEU A 178 1.82 12.24 -13.27
N THR A 179 1.79 13.04 -12.19
CA THR A 179 0.57 13.78 -11.79
C THR A 179 0.69 15.30 -11.92
N GLN A 180 1.87 15.82 -12.23
CA GLN A 180 2.10 17.23 -12.55
C GLN A 180 1.89 17.51 -14.04
N GLY A 181 1.24 18.64 -14.36
CA GLY A 181 0.91 18.98 -15.74
C GLY A 181 2.12 19.33 -16.58
N GLU A 182 3.20 19.81 -15.96
CA GLU A 182 4.43 20.21 -16.64
C GLU A 182 5.29 19.03 -17.09
N THR A 183 5.21 17.90 -16.38
CA THR A 183 6.09 16.73 -16.60
C THR A 183 5.36 15.51 -17.13
N SER A 184 4.08 15.34 -16.80
CA SER A 184 3.34 14.14 -17.14
C SER A 184 2.95 14.12 -18.61
N PRO A 185 3.03 12.95 -19.29
CA PRO A 185 2.44 12.80 -20.62
C PRO A 185 0.91 12.96 -20.61
N ASP A 186 0.23 12.55 -19.53
CA ASP A 186 -1.17 12.86 -19.27
C ASP A 186 -1.47 12.80 -17.75
N ALA A 187 -1.39 13.96 -17.09
CA ALA A 187 -1.61 14.05 -15.65
C ALA A 187 -3.03 13.65 -15.21
N LYS A 188 -4.04 13.81 -16.07
CA LYS A 188 -5.43 13.45 -15.73
C LYS A 188 -5.60 11.94 -15.76
N PHE A 189 -5.10 11.30 -16.81
CA PHE A 189 -5.07 9.84 -16.93
C PHE A 189 -4.35 9.19 -15.76
N PHE A 190 -3.14 9.64 -15.42
CA PHE A 190 -2.36 9.02 -14.34
C PHE A 190 -2.99 9.20 -12.96
N LYS A 191 -3.65 10.35 -12.69
CA LYS A 191 -4.44 10.52 -11.46
C LYS A 191 -5.59 9.49 -11.37
N LEU A 192 -6.22 9.17 -12.50
CA LEU A 192 -7.26 8.12 -12.56
C LEU A 192 -6.66 6.72 -12.35
N VAL A 193 -5.56 6.38 -13.03
CA VAL A 193 -4.85 5.09 -12.85
C VAL A 193 -4.47 4.88 -11.39
N LEU A 194 -3.83 5.88 -10.79
CA LEU A 194 -3.38 5.82 -9.40
C LEU A 194 -4.57 5.59 -8.46
N ARG A 195 -5.65 6.36 -8.60
CA ARG A 195 -6.84 6.25 -7.74
C ARG A 195 -7.61 4.95 -7.93
N ASP A 196 -7.91 4.58 -9.18
CA ASP A 196 -8.91 3.55 -9.49
C ASP A 196 -8.32 2.14 -9.63
N LYS A 197 -7.03 2.04 -9.98
CA LYS A 197 -6.35 0.76 -10.20
C LYS A 197 -5.27 0.52 -9.15
N ILE A 198 -4.27 1.40 -9.09
CA ILE A 198 -3.10 1.21 -8.22
C ILE A 198 -3.51 1.21 -6.74
N THR A 199 -4.21 2.24 -6.25
CA THR A 199 -4.62 2.33 -4.85
C THR A 199 -5.42 1.10 -4.42
N VAL A 200 -6.40 0.71 -5.25
CA VAL A 200 -7.31 -0.40 -4.97
C VAL A 200 -6.62 -1.75 -4.95
N LYS A 201 -5.66 -1.98 -5.85
CA LYS A 201 -5.01 -3.29 -6.02
C LYS A 201 -3.81 -3.50 -5.12
N THR A 202 -3.11 -2.41 -4.85
CA THR A 202 -1.85 -2.40 -4.11
C THR A 202 -2.08 -2.23 -2.62
N TYR A 203 -2.86 -1.23 -2.21
CA TYR A 203 -2.93 -0.84 -0.80
C TYR A 203 -4.13 -1.43 -0.05
N LEU A 204 -5.18 -1.79 -0.78
CA LEU A 204 -6.41 -2.32 -0.21
C LEU A 204 -6.50 -3.83 -0.43
N THR A 205 -6.96 -4.53 0.59
CA THR A 205 -7.31 -5.95 0.49
C THR A 205 -8.42 -6.18 -0.53
N ASP A 206 -8.40 -7.34 -1.19
CA ASP A 206 -9.58 -7.82 -1.91
C ASP A 206 -10.68 -8.23 -0.93
N ARG A 207 -11.91 -8.36 -1.44
CA ARG A 207 -13.03 -8.84 -0.64
C ARG A 207 -12.92 -10.36 -0.48
N ALA A 208 -12.66 -10.82 0.75
CA ALA A 208 -12.66 -12.22 1.14
C ALA A 208 -13.75 -12.47 2.18
N LEU A 209 -14.81 -13.19 1.80
CA LEU A 209 -15.94 -13.53 2.68
C LEU A 209 -15.76 -14.88 3.40
N THR A 210 -14.76 -15.66 2.98
CA THR A 210 -14.45 -17.01 3.47
C THR A 210 -13.03 -17.08 4.00
N GLY A 211 -12.75 -18.07 4.86
CA GLY A 211 -11.47 -18.23 5.56
C GLY A 211 -11.43 -17.56 6.93
N ASN A 212 -10.30 -17.73 7.63
CA ASN A 212 -10.11 -17.29 9.02
C ASN A 212 -10.01 -15.76 9.16
N PHE A 213 -9.50 -15.09 8.13
CA PHE A 213 -9.28 -13.65 8.12
C PHE A 213 -10.08 -13.04 6.96
N LYS A 214 -11.34 -12.69 7.23
CA LYS A 214 -12.21 -12.02 6.26
C LYS A 214 -11.74 -10.59 6.05
N THR A 215 -11.72 -10.15 4.80
CA THR A 215 -11.22 -8.82 4.42
C THR A 215 -12.20 -8.15 3.47
N ASN A 216 -12.25 -6.82 3.49
CA ASN A 216 -12.99 -6.03 2.50
C ASN A 216 -12.46 -4.61 2.46
N ARG A 217 -11.59 -4.33 1.47
CA ARG A 217 -11.09 -2.99 1.17
C ARG A 217 -10.45 -2.24 2.36
N GLU A 218 -10.04 -2.96 3.40
CA GLU A 218 -9.16 -2.40 4.44
C GLU A 218 -7.73 -2.31 3.93
N LYS A 219 -6.91 -1.47 4.57
CA LYS A 219 -5.47 -1.34 4.25
C LYS A 219 -4.76 -2.67 4.54
N ARG A 220 -3.85 -3.08 3.66
CA ARG A 220 -3.17 -4.39 3.77
C ARG A 220 -2.34 -4.57 5.04
N TRP A 221 -1.75 -3.50 5.59
CA TRP A 221 -1.03 -3.57 6.86
C TRP A 221 -1.95 -3.51 8.09
N GLU A 222 -3.27 -3.39 7.91
CA GLU A 222 -4.25 -3.32 9.01
C GLU A 222 -5.09 -4.58 9.14
N THR A 223 -5.08 -5.44 8.11
CA THR A 223 -5.63 -6.80 8.23
C THR A 223 -4.75 -7.67 9.15
N HIS A 224 -5.26 -8.82 9.55
CA HIS A 224 -4.53 -9.74 10.43
C HIS A 224 -3.17 -10.13 9.80
N PRO A 225 -2.04 -10.14 10.54
CA PRO A 225 -0.71 -10.40 9.98
C PRO A 225 -0.60 -11.76 9.26
N HIS A 226 -1.36 -12.76 9.71
CA HIS A 226 -1.44 -14.08 9.06
C HIS A 226 -2.45 -14.18 7.90
N SER A 227 -3.11 -13.09 7.53
CA SER A 227 -3.91 -13.05 6.32
C SER A 227 -3.01 -13.15 5.09
N VAL A 228 -3.44 -13.91 4.08
CA VAL A 228 -2.79 -13.93 2.75
C VAL A 228 -2.89 -12.59 2.02
N GLN A 229 -3.78 -11.70 2.50
CA GLN A 229 -3.95 -10.35 1.98
C GLN A 229 -3.02 -9.33 2.66
N PHE A 230 -2.34 -9.73 3.75
CA PHE A 230 -1.44 -8.85 4.49
C PHE A 230 -0.20 -8.52 3.66
N ALA A 231 0.16 -7.24 3.65
CA ALA A 231 1.43 -6.73 3.16
C ALA A 231 1.77 -5.48 3.97
N ASP A 232 3.04 -5.31 4.29
CA ASP A 232 3.53 -4.06 4.87
C ASP A 232 3.46 -2.91 3.84
N ARG A 233 3.55 -1.67 4.33
CA ARG A 233 3.41 -0.49 3.46
C ARG A 233 4.54 -0.43 2.44
N ARG A 234 5.77 -0.76 2.82
CA ARG A 234 6.93 -0.76 1.93
C ARG A 234 6.73 -1.71 0.75
N THR A 235 6.28 -2.93 1.01
CA THR A 235 5.94 -3.93 0.00
C THR A 235 4.82 -3.40 -0.91
N CYS A 236 3.80 -2.74 -0.36
CA CYS A 236 2.78 -2.08 -1.18
C CYS A 236 3.39 -1.02 -2.10
N MET A 237 4.33 -0.19 -1.63
CA MET A 237 4.97 0.81 -2.48
C MET A 237 5.88 0.18 -3.55
N GLU A 238 6.55 -0.92 -3.26
CA GLU A 238 7.32 -1.69 -4.25
C GLU A 238 6.41 -2.25 -5.34
N ILE A 239 5.23 -2.75 -4.99
CA ILE A 239 4.20 -3.18 -5.93
C ILE A 239 3.71 -2.02 -6.80
N GLU A 240 3.44 -0.85 -6.19
CA GLU A 240 3.08 0.35 -6.95
C GLU A 240 4.18 0.68 -7.97
N TYR A 241 5.44 0.70 -7.55
CA TYR A 241 6.57 0.96 -8.42
C TYR A 241 6.58 -0.01 -9.62
N VAL A 242 6.50 -1.32 -9.37
CA VAL A 242 6.50 -2.35 -10.42
C VAL A 242 5.34 -2.15 -11.39
N LEU A 243 4.14 -1.89 -10.90
CA LEU A 243 2.97 -1.71 -11.78
C LEU A 243 3.08 -0.44 -12.62
N ILE A 244 3.63 0.65 -12.08
CA ILE A 244 3.85 1.89 -12.84
C ILE A 244 5.00 1.72 -13.84
N GLU A 245 6.09 1.06 -13.45
CA GLU A 245 7.21 0.75 -14.35
C GLU A 245 6.74 -0.11 -15.54
N GLN A 246 5.98 -1.17 -15.28
CA GLN A 246 5.35 -1.98 -16.33
C GLN A 246 4.48 -1.11 -17.25
N LEU A 247 3.64 -0.23 -16.70
CA LEU A 247 2.80 0.67 -17.49
C LEU A 247 3.64 1.63 -18.37
N CYS A 248 4.73 2.18 -17.85
CA CYS A 248 5.67 3.03 -18.60
C CYS A 248 6.44 2.27 -19.69
N THR A 249 6.34 0.94 -19.72
CA THR A 249 6.92 0.07 -20.76
C THR A 249 5.86 -0.56 -21.66
N PHE A 250 4.59 -0.17 -21.54
CA PHE A 250 3.57 -0.56 -22.52
C PHE A 250 3.92 -0.04 -23.91
N ASP A 251 3.45 -0.77 -24.92
CA ASP A 251 3.56 -0.38 -26.30
C ASP A 251 2.84 0.95 -26.54
N GLY A 252 3.52 1.89 -27.19
CA GLY A 252 3.01 3.26 -27.40
C GLY A 252 3.15 4.22 -26.22
N PHE A 253 3.74 3.83 -25.07
CA PHE A 253 4.02 4.79 -23.99
C PHE A 253 5.05 5.85 -24.44
N PRO A 254 4.81 7.17 -24.21
CA PRO A 254 5.66 8.24 -24.74
C PRO A 254 7.15 8.10 -24.41
N ALA A 255 7.96 7.99 -25.47
CA ALA A 255 9.41 7.78 -25.35
C ALA A 255 10.12 8.93 -24.63
N THR A 256 9.66 10.17 -24.81
CA THR A 256 10.22 11.36 -24.15
C THR A 256 10.06 11.31 -22.64
N SER A 257 8.87 10.91 -22.15
CA SER A 257 8.60 10.73 -20.72
C SER A 257 9.44 9.60 -20.14
N ARG A 258 9.57 8.49 -20.87
CA ARG A 258 10.41 7.34 -20.49
C ARG A 258 11.88 7.76 -20.33
N GLN A 259 12.43 8.45 -21.32
CA GLN A 259 13.80 8.98 -21.29
C GLN A 259 14.03 10.01 -20.18
N ALA A 260 13.02 10.82 -19.83
CA ALA A 260 13.11 11.74 -18.69
C ALA A 260 13.24 10.97 -17.37
N LEU A 261 12.37 9.96 -17.16
CA LEU A 261 12.39 9.13 -15.96
C LEU A 261 13.68 8.29 -15.82
N GLU A 262 14.24 7.80 -16.93
CA GLU A 262 15.54 7.11 -16.93
C GLU A 262 16.70 8.06 -16.59
N ARG A 263 16.70 9.28 -17.15
CA ARG A 263 17.72 10.30 -16.84
C ARG A 263 17.72 10.68 -15.36
N GLU A 264 16.54 10.72 -14.74
CA GLU A 264 16.39 10.95 -13.30
C GLU A 264 16.65 9.70 -12.43
N LYS A 265 17.01 8.56 -13.04
CA LYS A 265 17.22 7.25 -12.37
C LYS A 265 16.00 6.81 -11.55
N VAL A 266 14.82 7.18 -12.03
CA VAL A 266 13.54 6.81 -11.43
C VAL A 266 13.09 5.46 -11.99
N LEU A 267 13.25 5.23 -13.29
CA LEU A 267 12.96 3.94 -13.95
C LEU A 267 14.24 3.27 -14.46
N PHE A 268 14.19 1.94 -14.60
CA PHE A 268 15.27 1.12 -15.13
C PHE A 268 14.74 0.16 -16.20
N ASN A 269 15.61 -0.28 -17.10
CA ASN A 269 15.31 -1.34 -18.10
C ASN A 269 14.07 -1.08 -18.96
N THR A 270 13.78 0.18 -19.30
CA THR A 270 12.51 0.53 -19.97
C THR A 270 12.48 0.24 -21.48
N GLN A 271 13.53 -0.38 -22.02
CA GLN A 271 13.68 -0.67 -23.45
C GLN A 271 12.85 -1.87 -23.92
N ILE A 272 12.42 -2.74 -23.00
CA ILE A 272 11.63 -3.92 -23.34
C ILE A 272 10.16 -3.58 -23.24
N VAL A 273 9.40 -3.81 -24.31
CA VAL A 273 7.95 -3.65 -24.28
C VAL A 273 7.34 -4.69 -23.36
N PHE A 274 6.55 -4.23 -22.39
CA PHE A 274 5.89 -5.13 -21.47
C PHE A 274 4.81 -5.97 -22.18
N GLN A 275 4.85 -7.27 -21.92
CA GLN A 275 3.91 -8.25 -22.44
C GLN A 275 3.11 -8.84 -21.30
N CYS A 276 1.86 -9.19 -21.56
CA CYS A 276 1.09 -9.98 -20.61
C CYS A 276 1.86 -11.28 -20.30
N PRO A 277 2.11 -11.62 -19.03
CA PRO A 277 2.94 -12.77 -18.66
C PRO A 277 2.33 -14.13 -19.05
N ILE A 278 1.02 -14.14 -19.37
CA ILE A 278 0.26 -15.33 -19.75
C ILE A 278 0.17 -15.47 -21.27
N THR A 279 -0.27 -14.43 -21.97
CA THR A 279 -0.49 -14.49 -23.42
C THR A 279 0.74 -14.11 -24.23
N LEU A 280 1.74 -13.48 -23.61
CA LEU A 280 2.94 -12.92 -24.24
C LEU A 280 2.64 -11.84 -25.29
N ILE A 281 1.41 -11.32 -25.30
CA ILE A 281 1.00 -10.24 -26.20
C ILE A 281 1.43 -8.89 -25.58
N PRO A 282 2.03 -7.97 -26.35
CA PRO A 282 2.32 -6.62 -25.90
C PRO A 282 1.09 -5.90 -25.36
N MET A 283 1.24 -5.25 -24.21
CA MET A 283 0.18 -4.44 -23.62
C MET A 283 0.22 -3.03 -24.25
N SER A 284 -0.91 -2.55 -24.76
CA SER A 284 -0.99 -1.25 -25.44
C SER A 284 -1.37 -0.13 -24.46
N PHE A 285 -0.55 0.93 -24.44
CA PHE A 285 -0.79 2.13 -23.65
C PHE A 285 -2.04 2.87 -24.12
N GLU A 286 -2.16 3.09 -25.43
CA GLU A 286 -3.31 3.78 -26.05
C GLU A 286 -4.65 3.08 -25.74
N LYS A 287 -4.70 1.75 -25.84
CA LYS A 287 -5.90 0.97 -25.49
C LYS A 287 -6.24 1.10 -24.00
N PHE A 288 -5.23 1.12 -23.14
CA PHE A 288 -5.44 1.26 -21.70
C PHE A 288 -5.94 2.66 -21.32
N GLU A 289 -5.37 3.69 -21.94
CA GLU A 289 -5.78 5.09 -21.80
C GLU A 289 -7.22 5.30 -22.26
N ALA A 290 -7.57 4.80 -23.45
CA ALA A 290 -8.91 4.86 -23.98
C ALA A 290 -9.92 4.18 -23.04
N GLU A 291 -9.63 2.98 -22.53
CA GLU A 291 -10.53 2.24 -21.65
C GLU A 291 -10.83 2.98 -20.34
N LEU A 292 -9.80 3.59 -19.72
CA LEU A 292 -9.97 4.28 -18.44
C LEU A 292 -10.70 5.62 -18.58
N THR A 293 -10.58 6.28 -19.73
CA THR A 293 -11.21 7.58 -20.01
C THR A 293 -12.62 7.45 -20.59
N THR A 294 -12.94 6.37 -21.32
CA THR A 294 -14.23 6.13 -21.98
C THR A 294 -15.07 5.06 -21.28
N ARG A 295 -15.06 5.06 -19.93
CA ARG A 295 -15.63 4.02 -19.06
C ARG A 295 -16.93 3.39 -19.59
N THR A 296 -16.80 2.20 -20.16
CA THR A 296 -17.94 1.30 -20.38
C THR A 296 -18.08 0.42 -19.13
N HIS A 297 -19.21 0.49 -18.43
CA HIS A 297 -19.38 -0.25 -17.18
C HIS A 297 -19.26 -1.77 -17.40
N GLY A 298 -18.47 -2.45 -16.55
CA GLY A 298 -18.58 -3.89 -16.31
C GLY A 298 -17.49 -4.81 -16.89
N LYS A 299 -16.56 -4.31 -17.72
CA LYS A 299 -15.41 -5.09 -18.21
C LYS A 299 -14.16 -4.23 -18.32
N SER A 300 -13.00 -4.79 -18.00
CA SER A 300 -11.71 -4.14 -18.16
C SER A 300 -10.75 -5.11 -18.84
N SER A 301 -10.14 -4.67 -19.94
CA SER A 301 -9.16 -5.43 -20.72
C SER A 301 -7.82 -5.55 -19.99
N PHE A 302 -7.63 -4.74 -18.94
CA PHE A 302 -6.41 -4.59 -18.16
C PHE A 302 -6.66 -4.88 -16.68
N GLN A 303 -6.16 -6.03 -16.25
CA GLN A 303 -6.27 -6.51 -14.87
C GLN A 303 -4.92 -6.38 -14.17
N VAL A 304 -4.98 -6.16 -12.86
CA VAL A 304 -3.83 -6.39 -11.97
C VAL A 304 -4.11 -7.71 -11.26
N GLY A 305 -3.23 -8.68 -11.46
CA GLY A 305 -3.38 -10.04 -10.93
C GLY A 305 -2.08 -10.57 -10.33
N HIS A 306 -2.20 -11.66 -9.58
CA HIS A 306 -1.06 -12.35 -8.99
C HIS A 306 -0.55 -13.44 -9.92
N LEU A 307 0.77 -13.53 -10.14
CA LEU A 307 1.37 -14.56 -10.99
C LEU A 307 1.24 -15.96 -10.37
N ASN A 308 1.30 -16.01 -9.04
CA ASN A 308 1.07 -17.18 -8.21
C ASN A 308 -0.07 -16.86 -7.22
N PRO A 309 -1.04 -17.76 -7.04
CA PRO A 309 -2.18 -17.50 -6.15
C PRO A 309 -1.75 -17.11 -4.73
N LEU A 310 -2.47 -16.16 -4.13
CA LEU A 310 -2.25 -15.74 -2.73
C LEU A 310 -2.45 -16.89 -1.74
N LYS A 311 -3.29 -17.87 -2.08
CA LYS A 311 -3.63 -19.05 -1.26
C LYS A 311 -2.87 -20.29 -1.72
N LEU A 312 -1.61 -20.15 -2.10
CA LEU A 312 -0.77 -21.35 -2.20
C LEU A 312 -0.54 -21.84 -0.76
N ASP A 313 -0.85 -23.11 -0.50
CA ASP A 313 -0.67 -23.78 0.79
C ASP A 313 0.82 -24.02 1.10
N ASP A 314 1.63 -22.96 1.00
CA ASP A 314 3.04 -22.98 1.35
C ASP A 314 3.45 -21.68 2.06
N PRO A 315 3.38 -21.67 3.40
CA PRO A 315 3.88 -20.61 4.27
C PRO A 315 5.34 -20.19 4.01
N ALA A 316 6.14 -21.05 3.37
CA ALA A 316 7.54 -20.82 3.06
C ALA A 316 7.77 -20.42 1.59
N SER A 317 6.72 -20.36 0.77
CA SER A 317 6.84 -19.96 -0.63
C SER A 317 7.21 -18.48 -0.72
N THR A 318 8.47 -18.21 -1.10
CA THR A 318 8.99 -16.88 -1.40
C THR A 318 8.39 -16.27 -2.67
N THR A 319 7.64 -17.06 -3.45
CA THR A 319 7.05 -16.67 -4.74
C THR A 319 5.54 -16.41 -4.65
N SER A 320 4.94 -16.60 -3.48
CA SER A 320 3.51 -16.39 -3.22
C SER A 320 3.27 -15.20 -2.28
N GLY A 321 2.03 -14.71 -2.25
CA GLY A 321 1.64 -13.56 -1.43
C GLY A 321 1.55 -12.26 -2.21
N HIS A 322 1.25 -11.17 -1.49
CA HIS A 322 1.10 -9.85 -2.09
C HIS A 322 2.44 -9.13 -2.11
N THR A 323 3.28 -9.46 -3.09
CA THR A 323 4.66 -8.95 -3.24
C THR A 323 4.89 -8.38 -4.65
N ALA A 324 5.95 -7.59 -4.80
CA ALA A 324 6.34 -6.98 -6.08
C ALA A 324 6.66 -8.02 -7.16
N ASP A 325 7.30 -9.14 -6.81
CA ASP A 325 7.64 -10.22 -7.74
C ASP A 325 6.43 -11.07 -8.16
N ASN A 326 5.34 -11.01 -7.40
CA ASN A 326 4.16 -11.84 -7.62
C ASN A 326 2.98 -11.07 -8.20
N ILE A 327 3.16 -9.82 -8.63
CA ILE A 327 2.07 -8.99 -9.16
C ILE A 327 2.42 -8.44 -10.54
N SER A 328 1.40 -8.32 -11.39
CA SER A 328 1.61 -7.89 -12.76
C SER A 328 0.34 -7.33 -13.37
N TRP A 329 0.50 -6.48 -14.40
CA TRP A 329 -0.55 -6.27 -15.37
C TRP A 329 -0.79 -7.55 -16.19
N ILE A 330 -2.06 -7.87 -16.41
CA ILE A 330 -2.51 -9.06 -17.14
C ILE A 330 -3.65 -8.62 -18.07
N SER A 331 -3.62 -9.11 -19.30
CA SER A 331 -4.74 -8.93 -20.24
C SER A 331 -5.98 -9.67 -19.75
N ASP A 332 -7.16 -9.27 -20.21
CA ASP A 332 -8.42 -9.95 -19.87
C ASP A 332 -8.41 -11.44 -20.28
N ASP A 333 -7.88 -11.76 -21.46
CA ASP A 333 -7.68 -13.16 -21.88
C ASP A 333 -6.65 -13.88 -21.01
N GLY A 334 -5.53 -13.22 -20.68
CA GLY A 334 -4.53 -13.79 -19.77
C GLY A 334 -5.12 -14.12 -18.40
N ASN A 335 -5.95 -13.23 -17.86
CA ASN A 335 -6.61 -13.42 -16.57
C ASN A 335 -7.62 -14.58 -16.61
N ARG A 336 -8.41 -14.70 -17.71
CA ARG A 336 -9.34 -15.83 -17.91
C ARG A 336 -8.60 -17.16 -18.06
N ILE A 337 -7.52 -17.18 -18.83
CA ILE A 337 -6.68 -18.38 -19.04
C ILE A 337 -6.05 -18.81 -17.72
N GLN A 338 -5.54 -17.87 -16.94
CA GLN A 338 -4.85 -18.17 -15.69
C GLN A 338 -5.80 -18.76 -14.64
N GLY A 339 -6.98 -18.15 -14.44
CA GLY A 339 -7.91 -18.55 -13.41
C GLY A 339 -7.26 -18.59 -12.02
N SER A 340 -7.31 -19.75 -11.35
CA SER A 340 -6.73 -19.97 -10.01
C SER A 340 -5.36 -20.65 -10.02
N ARG A 341 -4.72 -20.80 -11.19
CA ARG A 341 -3.45 -21.53 -11.33
C ARG A 341 -2.25 -20.59 -11.19
N SER A 342 -1.11 -21.14 -10.79
CA SER A 342 0.18 -20.45 -10.88
C SER A 342 0.61 -20.27 -12.33
N LEU A 343 1.45 -19.27 -12.57
CA LEU A 343 2.04 -18.98 -13.87
C LEU A 343 2.74 -20.22 -14.46
N ASP A 344 3.49 -20.94 -13.63
CA ASP A 344 4.18 -22.17 -14.02
C ASP A 344 3.20 -23.30 -14.39
N SER A 345 2.12 -23.46 -13.62
CA SER A 345 1.07 -24.43 -13.95
C SER A 345 0.40 -24.10 -15.28
N ILE A 346 0.19 -22.81 -15.57
CA ILE A 346 -0.45 -22.37 -16.82
C ILE A 346 0.49 -22.56 -18.01
N ARG A 347 1.77 -22.22 -17.88
CA ARG A 347 2.75 -22.46 -18.95
C ARG A 347 2.82 -23.94 -19.33
N LYS A 348 2.84 -24.83 -18.34
CA LYS A 348 2.81 -26.29 -18.56
C LYS A 348 1.52 -26.73 -19.26
N LEU A 349 0.38 -26.23 -18.83
CA LEU A 349 -0.91 -26.55 -19.44
C LEU A 349 -1.00 -26.07 -20.89
N LEU A 350 -0.59 -24.84 -21.18
CA LEU A 350 -0.60 -24.30 -22.55
C LEU A 350 0.32 -25.10 -23.48
N LYS A 351 1.51 -25.50 -23.00
CA LYS A 351 2.40 -26.38 -23.76
C LYS A 351 1.77 -27.74 -24.03
N GLN A 352 1.17 -28.36 -23.01
CA GLN A 352 0.48 -29.65 -23.16
C GLN A 352 -0.67 -29.56 -24.18
N ILE A 353 -1.47 -28.48 -24.13
CA ILE A 353 -2.56 -28.25 -25.08
C ILE A 353 -2.00 -28.12 -26.50
N ALA A 354 -0.94 -27.33 -26.70
CA ALA A 354 -0.30 -27.16 -28.00
C ALA A 354 0.24 -28.50 -28.55
N ASP A 355 0.93 -29.29 -27.72
CA ASP A 355 1.45 -30.61 -28.08
C ASP A 355 0.32 -31.57 -28.50
N ASN A 356 -0.83 -31.51 -27.82
CA ASN A 356 -1.99 -32.33 -28.15
C ASN A 356 -2.56 -31.95 -29.53
N TYR A 357 -2.69 -30.66 -29.84
CA TYR A 357 -3.17 -30.20 -31.15
C TYR A 357 -2.20 -30.55 -32.28
N GLN A 358 -0.89 -30.50 -32.04
CA GLN A 358 0.10 -30.95 -33.03
C GLN A 358 -0.01 -32.46 -33.30
N LYS A 359 -0.23 -33.27 -32.27
CA LYS A 359 -0.45 -34.72 -32.39
C LYS A 359 -1.78 -35.05 -33.06
N LEU A 360 -2.80 -34.21 -32.90
CA LEU A 360 -4.14 -34.45 -33.41
C LEU A 360 -4.18 -34.57 -34.94
N LYS A 361 -3.13 -34.14 -35.67
CA LYS A 361 -3.02 -34.17 -37.15
C LYS A 361 -4.41 -34.13 -37.79
N LEU A 362 -5.04 -32.96 -37.72
CA LEU A 362 -6.31 -32.71 -38.39
C LEU A 362 -6.11 -33.08 -39.87
N HIS A 363 -6.69 -34.22 -40.26
CA HIS A 363 -6.76 -34.70 -41.63
C HIS A 363 -7.74 -33.86 -42.43
#